data_AF-A0A834CMD0-F1
#
_entry.id   AF-A0A834CMD0-F1
#
_cell.length_a   1.000
_cell.length_b   1.000
_cell.length_c   1.000
_cell.angle_alpha   90.00
_cell.angle_beta   90.00
_cell.angle_gamma   90.00
#
_symmetry.space_group_name_H-M   'P 1'
#
loop_
_entity.id
_entity.type
_entity.pdbx_description
1 polymer ?
#
loop_
_entity_poly.entity_id
_entity_poly.type
_entity_poly.pdbx_seq_one_letter_code
_entity_poly.pdbx_strand_id
1 'polypeptide(L)'
;TDLNSFYAFRQVFQLKHNGVAFRLIPESSQVENALRVMEEVGITDDGFSGVPVFQSRSLILRSENKSYRPAFFRKEDLENSLLRAAKEQNQINPAYKRGNIQVAVLEEVLKGMKESSTPNWDDVVFIPPGFDISTDPTRR
;
A
#
# COMPACT_ATOMS: atom_id res chain seq x y z
N THR A 1 15.64 8.83 27.30
CA THR A 1 15.90 8.71 25.85
C THR A 1 16.18 7.26 25.60
N ASP A 2 15.21 6.53 25.05
CA ASP A 2 15.25 5.06 24.99
C ASP A 2 16.12 4.60 23.82
N LEU A 3 17.02 3.64 24.09
CA LEU A 3 17.96 3.07 23.11
C LEU A 3 17.20 2.36 21.97
N ASN A 4 15.96 1.94 22.23
CA ASN A 4 15.05 1.36 21.24
C ASN A 4 14.62 2.35 20.15
N SER A 5 14.67 3.67 20.38
CA SER A 5 14.35 4.66 19.36
C SER A 5 15.44 4.80 18.28
N PHE A 6 16.65 4.28 18.51
CA PHE A 6 17.71 4.24 17.49
C PHE A 6 17.68 2.96 16.64
N TYR A 7 16.94 1.92 17.06
CA TYR A 7 16.73 0.68 16.30
C TYR A 7 15.52 0.76 15.35
N ALA A 8 15.27 1.92 14.76
CA ALA A 8 14.56 1.96 13.48
C ALA A 8 15.49 1.33 12.44
N PHE A 9 15.42 0.00 12.34
CA PHE A 9 16.18 -0.84 11.43
C PHE A 9 16.09 -0.25 10.02
N ARG A 10 17.21 0.34 9.54
CA ARG A 10 17.34 0.83 8.17
C ARG A 10 17.39 -0.37 7.24
N GLN A 11 16.22 -0.91 6.92
CA GLN A 11 16.09 -1.93 5.89
C GLN A 11 16.31 -1.29 4.54
N VAL A 12 17.19 -1.93 3.80
CA VAL A 12 17.76 -1.41 2.57
C VAL A 12 17.56 -2.52 1.55
N PHE A 13 16.62 -2.34 0.63
CA PHE A 13 16.34 -3.31 -0.41
C PHE A 13 16.98 -2.90 -1.73
N GLN A 14 17.58 -3.85 -2.43
CA GLN A 14 18.25 -3.61 -3.71
C GLN A 14 17.46 -4.24 -4.87
N LEU A 15 16.87 -3.40 -5.73
CA LEU A 15 16.33 -3.84 -7.02
C LEU A 15 17.40 -3.66 -8.10
N LYS A 16 17.59 -4.66 -8.97
CA LYS A 16 18.57 -4.57 -10.07
C LYS A 16 17.87 -4.74 -11.42
N HIS A 17 18.06 -3.76 -12.30
CA HIS A 17 17.60 -3.84 -13.69
C HIS A 17 18.69 -3.27 -14.62
N ASN A 18 19.07 -4.02 -15.65
CA ASN A 18 20.08 -3.65 -16.66
C ASN A 18 21.41 -3.10 -16.09
N GLY A 19 21.90 -3.72 -15.00
CA GLY A 19 23.16 -3.32 -14.36
C GLY A 19 23.06 -2.14 -13.39
N VAL A 20 21.90 -1.49 -13.28
CA VAL A 20 21.63 -0.44 -12.29
C VAL A 20 21.01 -1.06 -11.03
N ALA A 21 21.58 -0.75 -9.87
CA ALA A 21 21.04 -1.16 -8.57
C ALA A 21 20.33 0.03 -7.90
N PHE A 22 19.04 -0.13 -7.65
CA PHE A 22 18.21 0.81 -6.91
C PHE A 22 18.16 0.39 -5.46
N ARG A 23 18.36 1.34 -4.57
CA ARG A 23 18.17 1.14 -3.14
C ARG A 23 16.83 1.73 -2.73
N LEU A 24 15.93 0.88 -2.22
CA LEU A 24 14.69 1.33 -1.63
C LEU A 24 14.82 1.36 -0.10
N ILE A 25 14.40 2.47 0.49
CA ILE A 25 14.45 2.71 1.93
C ILE A 25 13.05 3.20 2.31
N PRO A 26 12.25 2.39 3.04
CA PRO A 26 10.94 2.82 3.48
C PRO A 26 11.07 3.86 4.60
N GLU A 27 10.07 4.73 4.70
CA GLU A 27 9.92 5.60 5.87
C GLU A 27 9.61 4.74 7.10
N SER A 28 10.27 5.03 8.23
CA SER A 28 10.08 4.27 9.47
C SER A 28 8.64 4.29 9.97
N SER A 29 7.93 5.41 9.79
CA SER A 29 6.50 5.54 10.09
C SER A 29 5.64 4.55 9.31
N GLN A 30 5.98 4.29 8.05
CA GLN A 30 5.24 3.36 7.21
C GLN A 30 5.54 1.91 7.56
N VAL A 31 6.74 1.60 8.03
CA VAL A 31 7.06 0.29 8.63
C VAL A 31 6.24 0.05 9.91
N GLU A 32 6.16 1.06 10.79
CA GLU A 32 5.32 0.97 12.00
C GLU A 32 3.84 0.79 11.66
N ASN A 33 3.34 1.53 10.66
CA ASN A 33 1.98 1.38 10.16
C ASN A 33 1.71 -0.02 9.60
N ALA A 34 2.67 -0.61 8.88
CA ALA A 34 2.54 -1.97 8.34
C ALA A 34 2.39 -3.01 9.45
N LEU A 35 3.23 -2.92 10.49
CA LEU A 35 3.16 -3.82 11.64
C LEU A 35 1.81 -3.70 12.36
N ARG A 36 1.30 -2.48 12.58
CA ARG A 36 -0.03 -2.27 13.15
C ARG A 36 -1.15 -2.92 12.32
N VAL A 37 -1.10 -2.77 10.99
CA VAL A 37 -2.08 -3.38 10.07
C VAL A 37 -2.01 -4.92 10.12
N MET A 38 -0.82 -5.51 10.26
CA MET A 38 -0.64 -6.95 10.42
C MET A 38 -1.18 -7.45 11.77
N GLU A 39 -0.85 -6.75 12.85
CA GLU A 39 -1.31 -7.06 14.20
C GLU A 39 -2.85 -7.01 14.28
N GLU A 40 -3.46 -6.03 13.64
CA GLU A 40 -4.92 -5.92 13.53
C GLU A 40 -5.55 -7.19 12.94
N VAL A 41 -4.89 -7.93 12.04
CA VAL A 41 -5.44 -9.19 11.49
C VAL A 41 -4.90 -10.45 12.19
N GLY A 42 -4.22 -10.28 13.33
CA GLY A 42 -3.67 -11.36 14.14
C GLY A 42 -2.35 -11.93 13.62
N ILE A 43 -1.66 -11.19 12.73
CA ILE A 43 -0.32 -11.54 12.28
C ILE A 43 0.68 -10.78 13.15
N THR A 44 1.36 -11.50 14.04
CA THR A 44 2.43 -10.95 14.88
C THR A 44 3.77 -11.34 14.28
N ASP A 45 4.54 -10.36 13.84
CA ASP A 45 5.91 -10.53 13.34
C ASP A 45 6.83 -9.53 14.06
N ASP A 46 8.09 -9.92 14.27
CA ASP A 46 9.08 -9.10 14.97
C ASP A 46 9.57 -7.92 14.09
N GLY A 47 9.20 -7.92 12.81
CA GLY A 47 9.52 -6.85 11.87
C GLY A 47 8.81 -6.97 10.53
N PHE A 48 8.98 -5.96 9.68
CA PHE A 48 8.44 -5.96 8.32
C PHE A 48 9.59 -5.96 7.32
N SER A 49 9.85 -7.09 6.65
CA SER A 49 10.95 -7.22 5.70
C SER A 49 10.53 -6.79 4.29
N GLY A 50 10.66 -5.50 3.98
CA GLY A 50 10.38 -4.98 2.65
C GLY A 50 10.05 -3.49 2.63
N VAL A 51 9.64 -2.99 1.47
CA VAL A 51 8.94 -1.71 1.39
C VAL A 51 7.44 -1.96 1.50
N PRO A 52 6.74 -1.43 2.54
CA PRO A 52 5.32 -1.64 2.69
C PRO A 52 4.54 -0.85 1.63
N VAL A 53 3.52 -1.50 1.07
CA VAL A 53 2.45 -0.84 0.31
C VAL A 53 1.10 -1.22 0.89
N PHE A 54 0.21 -0.25 0.99
CA PHE A 54 -1.11 -0.37 1.60
C PHE A 54 -2.20 -0.45 0.53
N GLN A 55 -3.15 -1.36 0.72
CA GLN A 55 -4.24 -1.60 -0.22
C GLN A 55 -5.57 -1.74 0.53
N SER A 56 -6.68 -1.51 -0.19
CA SER A 56 -8.02 -1.86 0.28
C SER A 56 -8.85 -2.41 -0.87
N ARG A 57 -9.60 -3.49 -0.62
CA ARG A 57 -10.55 -4.04 -1.60
C ARG A 57 -11.78 -3.14 -1.81
N SER A 58 -11.98 -2.15 -0.94
CA SER A 58 -13.08 -1.19 -1.02
C SER A 58 -12.73 0.03 -1.87
N LEU A 59 -11.51 0.13 -2.40
CA LEU A 59 -11.07 1.23 -3.23
C LEU A 59 -10.60 0.69 -4.58
N ILE A 60 -11.30 1.11 -5.65
CA ILE A 60 -10.98 0.76 -7.02
C ILE A 60 -10.97 2.05 -7.84
N LEU A 61 -9.89 2.29 -8.57
CA LEU A 61 -9.79 3.39 -9.51
C LEU A 61 -10.41 2.95 -10.83
N ARG A 62 -11.25 3.79 -11.42
CA ARG A 62 -11.82 3.55 -12.75
C ARG A 62 -11.30 4.60 -13.70
N SER A 63 -10.77 4.15 -14.83
CA SER A 63 -10.43 5.00 -15.96
C SER A 63 -10.91 4.31 -17.23
N GLU A 64 -11.74 5.00 -18.00
CA GLU A 64 -12.39 4.42 -19.18
C GLU A 64 -13.12 3.11 -18.84
N ASN A 65 -12.76 2.02 -19.50
CA ASN A 65 -13.34 0.69 -19.30
C ASN A 65 -12.43 -0.21 -18.47
N LYS A 66 -11.47 0.36 -17.74
CA LYS A 66 -10.52 -0.37 -16.90
C LYS A 66 -10.68 0.01 -15.43
N SER A 67 -10.56 -1.01 -14.59
CA SER A 67 -10.52 -0.88 -13.14
C SER A 67 -9.11 -1.21 -12.68
N TYR A 68 -8.62 -0.45 -11.70
CA TYR A 68 -7.28 -0.59 -11.15
C TYR A 68 -7.35 -0.65 -9.62
N ARG A 69 -6.53 -1.50 -9.03
CA ARG A 69 -6.34 -1.61 -7.58
C ARG A 69 -5.18 -0.72 -7.15
N PRO A 70 -5.43 0.40 -6.45
CA PRO A 70 -4.36 1.26 -6.00
C PRO A 70 -3.57 0.63 -4.83
N ALA A 71 -2.25 0.75 -4.87
CA ALA A 71 -1.31 0.38 -3.82
C ALA A 71 -0.55 1.62 -3.36
N PHE A 72 -0.75 2.05 -2.13
CA PHE A 72 -0.22 3.31 -1.60
C PHE A 72 1.07 3.08 -0.83
N PHE A 73 2.06 3.97 -1.00
CA PHE A 73 3.26 3.96 -0.15
C PHE A 73 3.03 4.53 1.25
N ARG A 74 1.93 5.28 1.45
CA ARG A 74 1.55 5.85 2.74
C ARG A 74 0.17 5.37 3.15
N LYS A 75 0.05 4.85 4.37
CA LYS A 75 -1.24 4.43 4.93
C LYS A 75 -2.22 5.60 4.99
N GLU A 76 -1.73 6.79 5.35
CA GLU A 76 -2.57 7.98 5.51
C GLU A 76 -3.21 8.41 4.17
N ASP A 77 -2.50 8.23 3.05
CA ASP A 77 -3.02 8.57 1.71
C ASP A 77 -4.15 7.61 1.30
N LEU A 78 -4.03 6.31 1.63
CA LEU A 78 -5.10 5.33 1.45
C LEU A 78 -6.32 5.67 2.33
N GLU A 79 -6.11 5.98 3.60
CA GLU A 79 -7.19 6.32 4.53
C GLU A 79 -7.95 7.58 4.11
N ASN A 80 -7.22 8.61 3.67
CA ASN A 80 -7.81 9.83 3.14
C ASN A 80 -8.66 9.54 1.89
N SER A 81 -8.16 8.67 1.00
CA SER A 81 -8.89 8.26 -0.20
C SER A 81 -10.17 7.50 0.14
N LEU A 82 -10.10 6.55 1.08
CA LEU A 82 -11.27 5.81 1.57
C LEU A 82 -12.29 6.73 2.24
N LEU A 83 -11.82 7.70 3.04
CA LEU A 83 -12.70 8.68 3.69
C LEU A 83 -13.44 9.55 2.65
N ARG A 84 -12.74 10.02 1.62
CA ARG A 84 -13.34 10.82 0.54
C ARG A 84 -14.36 10.02 -0.24
N ALA A 85 -13.98 8.82 -0.71
CA ALA A 85 -14.88 7.93 -1.44
C ALA A 85 -16.13 7.58 -0.63
N ALA A 86 -15.98 7.32 0.67
CA ALA A 86 -17.10 7.06 1.58
C ALA A 86 -18.04 8.27 1.71
N LYS A 87 -17.49 9.49 1.81
CA LYS A 87 -18.29 10.73 1.83
C LYS A 87 -19.04 10.93 0.52
N GLU A 88 -18.38 10.76 -0.62
CA GLU A 88 -18.98 10.91 -1.96
C GLU A 88 -20.11 9.91 -2.20
N GLN A 89 -19.95 8.68 -1.70
CA GLN A 89 -20.95 7.62 -1.84
C GLN A 89 -21.99 7.60 -0.72
N ASN A 90 -21.89 8.50 0.26
CA ASN A 90 -22.70 8.52 1.48
C ASN A 90 -22.73 7.17 2.21
N GLN A 91 -21.55 6.56 2.37
CA GLN A 91 -21.35 5.26 3.02
C GLN A 91 -20.46 5.39 4.25
N ILE A 92 -20.48 4.36 5.10
CA ILE A 92 -19.56 4.23 6.22
C ILE A 92 -18.14 4.01 5.67
N ASN A 93 -17.16 4.75 6.20
CA ASN A 93 -15.77 4.61 5.79
C ASN A 93 -15.28 3.15 6.00
N PRO A 94 -14.92 2.44 4.92
CA PRO A 94 -14.46 1.05 5.01
C PRO A 94 -13.22 0.85 5.88
N ALA A 95 -12.39 1.90 6.06
CA ALA A 95 -11.21 1.86 6.93
C ALA A 95 -11.52 1.50 8.39
N TYR A 96 -12.76 1.72 8.86
CA TYR A 96 -13.19 1.32 10.21
C TYR A 96 -13.41 -0.19 10.35
N LYS A 97 -13.52 -0.93 9.24
CA LYS A 97 -13.69 -2.37 9.26
C LYS A 97 -12.33 -3.04 9.38
N ARG A 98 -12.14 -3.81 10.46
CA ARG A 98 -10.96 -4.65 10.69
C ARG A 98 -10.61 -5.47 9.43
N GLY A 99 -9.35 -5.39 9.01
CA GLY A 99 -8.84 -6.11 7.84
C GLY A 99 -9.24 -5.54 6.47
N ASN A 100 -9.89 -4.36 6.43
CA ASN A 100 -10.18 -3.68 5.17
C ASN A 100 -8.92 -3.09 4.53
N ILE A 101 -8.06 -2.49 5.35
CA ILE A 101 -6.72 -2.10 4.96
C ILE A 101 -5.82 -3.33 5.11
N GLN A 102 -5.03 -3.60 4.07
CA GLN A 102 -4.07 -4.69 4.02
C GLN A 102 -2.71 -4.12 3.63
N VAL A 103 -1.64 -4.78 4.06
CA VAL A 103 -0.27 -4.45 3.67
C VAL A 103 0.32 -5.57 2.84
N ALA A 104 1.11 -5.20 1.85
CA ALA A 104 1.93 -6.11 1.06
C ALA A 104 3.37 -5.60 0.97
N VAL A 105 4.29 -6.50 0.65
CA VAL A 105 5.69 -6.16 0.38
C VAL A 105 5.84 -5.78 -1.09
N LEU A 106 6.29 -4.56 -1.39
CA LEU A 106 6.44 -4.04 -2.75
C LEU A 106 7.21 -5.01 -3.65
N GLU A 107 8.30 -5.58 -3.14
CA GLU A 107 9.19 -6.47 -3.87
C GLU A 107 8.46 -7.74 -4.32
N GLU A 108 7.58 -8.27 -3.47
CA GLU A 108 6.74 -9.44 -3.81
C GLU A 108 5.69 -9.09 -4.85
N VAL A 109 5.09 -7.89 -4.76
CA VAL A 109 4.16 -7.37 -5.77
C VAL A 109 4.86 -7.23 -7.12
N LEU A 110 6.03 -6.60 -7.17
CA LEU A 110 6.83 -6.42 -8.39
C LEU A 110 7.29 -7.75 -8.98
N LYS A 111 7.71 -8.69 -8.13
CA LYS A 111 8.03 -10.07 -8.54
C LYS A 111 6.81 -10.73 -9.16
N GLY A 112 5.65 -10.61 -8.50
CA GLY A 112 4.36 -11.08 -9.00
C GLY A 112 4.05 -10.52 -10.39
N MET A 113 4.11 -9.19 -10.57
CA MET A 113 3.88 -8.53 -11.86
C MET A 113 4.83 -9.00 -12.97
N LYS A 114 6.09 -9.33 -12.62
CA LYS A 114 7.09 -9.80 -13.60
C LYS A 114 6.90 -11.26 -13.99
N GLU A 115 6.55 -12.11 -13.02
CA GLU A 115 6.49 -13.56 -13.19
C GLU A 115 5.10 -14.06 -13.60
N SER A 116 4.05 -13.26 -13.42
CA SER A 116 2.68 -13.73 -13.62
C SER A 116 2.29 -13.83 -15.10
N SER A 117 2.05 -15.06 -15.54
CA SER A 117 1.10 -15.36 -16.64
C SER A 117 -0.36 -15.30 -16.17
N THR A 118 -0.61 -14.99 -14.89
CA THR A 118 -1.94 -14.95 -14.26
C THR A 118 -2.37 -13.49 -14.00
N PRO A 119 -3.64 -13.11 -14.22
CA PRO A 119 -4.08 -11.70 -14.26
C PRO A 119 -4.06 -10.95 -12.92
N ASN A 120 -3.56 -11.56 -11.85
CA ASN A 120 -3.80 -11.13 -10.48
C ASN A 120 -3.00 -9.89 -10.06
N TRP A 121 -2.15 -9.34 -10.94
CA TRP A 121 -1.35 -8.14 -10.66
C TRP A 121 -1.40 -7.10 -11.79
N ASP A 122 -2.06 -7.39 -12.91
CA ASP A 122 -2.10 -6.54 -14.11
C ASP A 122 -2.87 -5.23 -13.91
N ASP A 123 -3.76 -5.21 -12.92
CA ASP A 123 -4.60 -4.07 -12.55
C ASP A 123 -4.05 -3.27 -11.35
N VAL A 124 -2.89 -3.64 -10.79
CA VAL A 124 -2.30 -2.90 -9.67
C VAL A 124 -1.58 -1.65 -10.17
N VAL A 125 -1.85 -0.52 -9.52
CA VAL A 125 -1.15 0.75 -9.76
C VAL A 125 -0.58 1.30 -8.46
N PHE A 126 0.68 1.74 -8.49
CA PHE A 126 1.33 2.33 -7.32
C PHE A 126 1.01 3.81 -7.21
N ILE A 127 0.59 4.25 -6.03
CA ILE A 127 0.26 5.65 -5.74
C ILE A 127 1.41 6.28 -4.94
N PRO A 128 2.11 7.28 -5.52
CA PRO A 128 3.20 7.98 -4.84
C PRO A 128 2.73 8.71 -3.57
N PRO A 129 3.61 8.93 -2.58
CA PRO A 129 3.32 9.75 -1.41
C PRO A 129 2.78 11.14 -1.78
N GLY A 130 1.67 11.54 -1.17
CA GLY A 130 1.05 12.85 -1.40
C GLY A 130 0.35 13.01 -2.74
N PHE A 131 0.27 11.94 -3.54
CA PHE A 131 -0.48 11.96 -4.79
C PHE A 131 -1.98 11.84 -4.48
N ASP A 132 -2.74 12.83 -4.94
CA ASP A 132 -4.17 12.86 -4.74
C ASP A 132 -4.88 12.07 -5.84
N ILE A 133 -5.51 10.96 -5.47
CA ILE A 133 -6.36 10.19 -6.37
C ILE A 133 -7.81 10.68 -6.28
N SER A 134 -8.23 11.47 -7.27
CA SER A 134 -9.65 11.79 -7.45
C SER A 134 -10.39 10.54 -7.89
N THR A 135 -11.31 10.02 -7.06
CA THR A 135 -12.35 9.11 -7.52
C THR A 135 -13.34 9.94 -8.32
N ASP A 136 -13.15 10.07 -9.63
CA ASP A 136 -14.10 10.78 -10.48
C ASP A 136 -15.50 10.13 -10.34
N PRO A 137 -16.49 10.80 -9.73
CA PRO A 137 -17.82 10.24 -9.54
C PRO A 137 -18.66 10.26 -10.84
N THR A 138 -18.11 10.80 -11.93
CA THR A 138 -18.90 11.18 -13.13
C THR A 138 -18.95 10.16 -14.26
N ARG A 139 -18.48 8.91 -14.09
CA ARG A 139 -18.77 7.83 -15.05
C ARG A 139 -19.73 6.81 -14.44
N ARG A 140 -21.01 7.21 -14.44
CA ARG A 140 -22.17 6.30 -14.31
C ARG A 140 -22.32 5.45 -15.57
#